data_AF-A0A5K0XBM5-F1
#
_entry.id   AF-A0A5K0XBM5-F1
#
_cell.length_a   1.000
_cell.length_b   1.000
_cell.length_c   1.000
_cell.angle_alpha   90.00
_cell.angle_beta   90.00
_cell.angle_gamma   90.00
#
_symmetry.space_group_name_H-M   'P 1'
#
loop_
_entity.id
_entity.type
_entity.pdbx_description
1 polymer ?
#
loop_
_entity_poly.entity_id
_entity_poly.type
_entity_poly.pdbx_seq_one_letter_code
_entity_poly.pdbx_strand_id
1 'polypeptide(L)'
;VGDPNKDHACWERPEDMDTPRTVYKIDSQHPGSDVAAETAAALAAASLVFRKCDPSYASLLRRTAIRVFAFADRHRGSYSNVLQQAVCPFYCSYSGYQ
;
A
#
# COMPACT_ATOMS: atom_id res chain seq x y z
N VAL A 1 4.36 2.34 -7.10
CA VAL A 1 5.72 2.43 -7.69
C VAL A 1 5.54 2.57 -9.19
N GLY A 2 6.16 3.58 -9.81
CA GLY A 2 5.88 3.98 -11.19
C GLY A 2 5.05 5.25 -11.25
N ASP A 3 5.38 6.12 -12.20
CA ASP A 3 4.48 7.17 -12.66
C ASP A 3 3.48 6.52 -13.63
N PRO A 4 2.17 6.54 -13.33
CA PRO A 4 1.19 5.78 -14.11
C PRO A 4 1.04 6.30 -15.54
N ASN A 5 1.20 7.60 -15.79
CA ASN A 5 1.05 8.15 -17.13
C ASN A 5 2.21 7.73 -18.04
N LYS A 6 3.43 7.71 -17.50
CA LYS A 6 4.60 7.22 -18.24
C LYS A 6 4.54 5.72 -18.45
N ASP A 7 4.15 4.96 -17.42
CA ASP A 7 4.01 3.50 -17.48
C ASP A 7 2.95 3.11 -18.53
N HIS A 8 1.78 3.76 -18.53
CA HIS A 8 0.72 3.49 -19.52
C HIS A 8 1.05 3.96 -20.95
N ALA A 9 1.97 4.91 -21.12
CA ALA A 9 2.47 5.32 -22.43
C ALA A 9 3.53 4.36 -23.00
N CYS A 10 4.06 3.46 -22.16
CA CYS A 10 5.05 2.46 -22.54
C CYS A 10 4.34 1.16 -22.93
N TRP A 11 4.48 0.74 -24.19
CA TRP A 11 3.98 -0.54 -24.68
C TRP A 11 5.15 -1.47 -24.97
N GLU A 12 5.73 -2.01 -23.90
CA GLU A 12 6.87 -2.91 -23.93
C GLU A 12 6.61 -4.08 -22.98
N ARG A 13 7.41 -5.14 -23.09
CA ARG A 13 7.39 -6.19 -22.06
C ARG A 13 8.00 -5.60 -20.78
N PRO A 14 7.52 -5.98 -19.58
CA PRO A 14 8.00 -5.38 -18.33
C PRO A 14 9.50 -5.55 -18.10
N GLU A 15 10.13 -6.61 -18.63
CA GLU A 15 11.57 -6.83 -18.58
C GLU A 15 12.39 -5.88 -19.47
N ASP A 16 11.76 -5.25 -20.45
CA ASP A 16 12.40 -4.34 -21.42
C ASP A 16 12.13 -2.85 -21.09
N MET A 17 11.34 -2.56 -20.05
CA MET A 17 10.91 -1.20 -19.73
C MET A 17 12.07 -0.34 -19.21
N ASP A 18 12.35 0.77 -19.89
CA ASP A 18 13.28 1.82 -19.44
C ASP A 18 12.58 2.99 -18.72
N THR A 19 11.25 2.93 -18.58
CA THR A 19 10.45 3.98 -17.95
C THR A 19 10.79 4.15 -16.46
N PRO A 20 11.09 5.38 -15.96
CA PRO A 20 11.40 5.59 -14.55
C PRO A 20 10.30 5.13 -13.59
N ARG A 21 10.65 4.27 -12.62
CA ARG A 21 9.72 3.68 -11.64
C ARG A 21 9.81 4.35 -10.26
N THR A 22 9.32 5.59 -10.15
CA THR A 22 9.34 6.39 -8.90
C THR A 22 8.60 5.69 -7.75
N VAL A 23 9.17 5.74 -6.54
CA VAL A 23 8.53 5.22 -5.33
C VAL A 23 7.81 6.34 -4.60
N TYR A 24 6.52 6.12 -4.32
CA TYR A 24 5.69 6.97 -3.49
C TYR A 24 5.38 6.23 -2.19
N LYS A 25 5.28 6.97 -1.08
CA LYS A 25 5.03 6.41 0.26
C LYS A 25 4.12 7.32 1.05
N ILE A 26 3.47 6.74 2.05
CA ILE A 26 2.82 7.46 3.14
C ILE A 26 3.72 7.41 4.38
N ASP A 27 3.60 8.41 5.22
CA ASP A 27 4.30 8.52 6.51
C ASP A 27 3.48 9.35 7.50
N SER A 28 4.04 9.66 8.67
CA SER A 28 3.31 10.40 9.69
C SER A 28 2.95 11.84 9.30
N GLN A 29 3.66 12.43 8.33
CA GLN A 29 3.37 13.76 7.79
C GLN A 29 2.41 13.69 6.59
N HIS A 30 2.46 12.58 5.84
CA HIS A 30 1.62 12.29 4.68
C HIS A 30 0.79 11.01 4.94
N PRO A 31 -0.28 11.09 5.75
CA PRO A 31 -1.04 9.91 6.19
C PRO A 31 -1.82 9.22 5.06
N GLY A 32 -2.15 7.95 5.27
CA GLY A 32 -2.97 7.15 4.36
C GLY A 32 -3.58 5.95 5.09
N SER A 33 -4.61 6.20 5.89
CA SER A 33 -5.30 5.22 6.73
C SER A 33 -5.95 4.11 5.93
N ASP A 34 -6.59 4.45 4.80
CA ASP A 34 -7.24 3.49 3.91
C ASP A 34 -6.25 2.45 3.39
N VAL A 35 -5.20 2.88 2.67
CA VAL A 35 -4.20 1.95 2.11
C VAL A 35 -3.39 1.23 3.20
N ALA A 36 -3.11 1.89 4.33
CA ALA A 36 -2.41 1.28 5.45
C ALA A 36 -3.27 0.22 6.15
N ALA A 37 -4.55 0.51 6.43
CA ALA A 37 -5.46 -0.43 7.05
C ALA A 37 -5.73 -1.64 6.15
N GLU A 38 -5.89 -1.44 4.84
CA GLU A 38 -6.04 -2.54 3.88
C GLU A 38 -4.78 -3.41 3.83
N THR A 39 -3.60 -2.80 3.84
CA THR A 39 -2.32 -3.54 3.93
C THR A 39 -2.23 -4.33 5.24
N ALA A 40 -2.65 -3.75 6.37
CA ALA A 40 -2.68 -4.43 7.65
C ALA A 40 -3.66 -5.61 7.64
N ALA A 41 -4.84 -5.46 7.03
CA ALA A 41 -5.83 -6.52 6.86
C ALA A 41 -5.28 -7.68 6.02
N ALA A 42 -4.63 -7.38 4.88
CA ALA A 42 -3.99 -8.37 4.03
C ALA A 42 -2.90 -9.17 4.79
N LEU A 43 -2.03 -8.49 5.54
CA LEU A 43 -0.99 -9.13 6.36
C LEU A 43 -1.59 -10.00 7.47
N ALA A 44 -2.65 -9.52 8.14
CA ALA A 44 -3.34 -10.28 9.17
C ALA A 44 -4.00 -11.55 8.59
N ALA A 45 -4.69 -11.44 7.46
CA ALA A 45 -5.30 -12.57 6.77
C ALA A 45 -4.24 -13.59 6.31
N ALA A 46 -3.15 -13.13 5.69
CA ALA A 46 -2.03 -13.99 5.29
C ALA A 46 -1.40 -14.71 6.49
N SER A 47 -1.30 -14.06 7.65
CA SER A 47 -0.77 -14.71 8.87
C SER A 47 -1.57 -15.95 9.28
N LEU A 48 -2.88 -15.99 9.00
CA LEU A 48 -3.72 -17.16 9.28
C LEU A 48 -3.45 -18.30 8.29
N VAL A 49 -3.23 -17.97 7.01
CA VAL A 49 -2.88 -18.93 5.97
C VAL A 49 -1.54 -19.61 6.29
N PHE A 50 -0.53 -18.82 6.65
CA PHE A 50 0.81 -19.35 6.94
C PHE A 50 0.96 -19.98 8.32
N ARG A 51 -0.06 -19.87 9.20
CA ARG A 51 0.02 -20.25 10.62
C ARG A 51 0.56 -21.66 10.87
N LYS A 52 0.29 -22.62 9.98
CA LYS A 52 0.72 -24.01 10.12
C LYS A 52 1.99 -24.35 9.34
N CYS A 53 2.11 -23.87 8.10
CA CYS A 53 3.23 -24.22 7.22
C CYS A 53 4.49 -23.40 7.53
N ASP A 54 4.35 -22.17 8.01
CA ASP A 54 5.46 -21.32 8.44
C ASP A 54 5.04 -20.42 9.63
N PRO A 55 5.11 -20.96 10.87
CA PRO A 55 4.72 -20.22 12.07
C PRO A 55 5.57 -18.96 12.30
N SER A 56 6.84 -18.99 11.91
CA SER A 56 7.77 -17.85 12.05
C SER A 56 7.34 -16.71 11.15
N TYR A 57 7.03 -16.99 9.90
CA TYR A 57 6.54 -16.00 8.95
C TYR A 57 5.13 -15.50 9.32
N ALA A 58 4.23 -16.40 9.75
CA ALA A 58 2.93 -16.00 10.28
C ALA A 58 3.05 -15.01 11.45
N SER A 59 3.98 -15.24 12.39
CA SER A 59 4.25 -14.34 13.50
C SER A 59 4.82 -12.99 13.04
N LEU A 60 5.69 -12.98 12.02
CA LEU A 60 6.18 -11.75 11.40
C LEU A 60 5.02 -10.96 10.79
N LEU A 61 4.19 -11.58 9.94
CA LEU A 61 3.04 -10.95 9.29
C LEU A 61 2.07 -10.35 10.30
N ARG A 62 1.68 -11.10 11.34
CA ARG A 62 0.78 -10.62 12.40
C ARG A 62 1.36 -9.42 13.14
N ARG A 63 2.65 -9.47 13.52
CA ARG A 63 3.29 -8.33 14.21
C ARG A 63 3.36 -7.09 13.32
N THR A 64 3.64 -7.27 12.04
CA THR A 64 3.65 -6.17 11.07
C THR A 64 2.25 -5.59 10.87
N ALA A 65 1.22 -6.42 10.72
CA ALA A 65 -0.17 -5.99 10.62
C ALA A 65 -0.59 -5.09 11.77
N ILE A 66 -0.28 -5.48 13.03
CA ILE A 66 -0.58 -4.68 14.22
C ILE A 66 0.10 -3.31 14.17
N ARG A 67 1.36 -3.24 13.75
CA ARG A 67 2.11 -1.97 13.64
C ARG A 67 1.54 -1.06 12.55
N VAL A 68 1.22 -1.62 11.39
CA VAL A 68 0.68 -0.87 10.25
C VAL A 68 -0.74 -0.38 10.56
N PHE A 69 -1.57 -1.19 11.20
CA PHE A 69 -2.90 -0.76 11.64
C PHE A 69 -2.83 0.35 12.70
N ALA A 70 -1.91 0.24 13.67
CA ALA A 70 -1.69 1.29 14.66
C ALA A 70 -1.23 2.60 14.02
N PHE A 71 -0.42 2.54 12.96
CA PHE A 71 -0.08 3.71 12.15
C PHE A 71 -1.32 4.31 11.47
N ALA A 72 -2.15 3.47 10.83
CA ALA A 72 -3.36 3.89 10.12
C ALA A 72 -4.36 4.61 11.04
N ASP A 73 -4.55 4.09 12.26
CA ASP A 73 -5.48 4.68 13.23
C ASP A 73 -4.93 5.96 13.88
N ARG A 74 -3.61 6.01 14.14
CA ARG A 74 -2.96 7.18 14.76
C ARG A 74 -2.83 8.36 13.80
N HIS A 75 -2.51 8.11 12.54
CA HIS A 75 -2.28 9.14 11.53
C HIS A 75 -3.40 9.10 10.49
N ARG A 76 -4.52 9.74 10.83
CA ARG A 76 -5.74 9.69 10.02
C ARG A 76 -5.66 10.55 8.78
N GLY A 77 -5.96 9.95 7.63
CA GLY A 77 -6.05 10.66 6.36
C GLY A 77 -6.24 9.71 5.19
N SER A 78 -6.81 10.20 4.09
CA SER A 78 -6.89 9.40 2.87
C SER A 78 -5.56 9.45 2.11
N TYR A 79 -5.06 8.29 1.66
CA TYR A 79 -3.80 8.23 0.94
C TYR A 79 -3.83 9.01 -0.38
N SER A 80 -4.99 9.08 -1.04
CA SER A 80 -5.14 9.80 -2.31
C SER A 80 -5.12 11.31 -2.15
N ASN A 81 -5.31 11.85 -0.95
CA ASN A 81 -5.17 13.29 -0.71
C ASN A 81 -3.70 13.71 -0.71
N VAL A 82 -2.81 12.86 -0.18
CA VAL A 82 -1.38 13.18 -0.07
C VAL A 82 -0.57 12.68 -1.28
N LEU A 83 -1.04 11.63 -1.96
CA LEU A 83 -0.40 11.07 -3.15
C LEU A 83 -1.19 11.37 -4.45
N GLN A 84 -2.06 12.39 -4.44
CA GLN A 84 -3.03 12.65 -5.50
C GLN A 84 -2.44 12.60 -6.91
N GLN A 85 -1.30 13.26 -7.14
CA GLN A 85 -0.64 13.32 -8.46
C GLN A 85 -0.19 11.96 -8.99
N ALA A 86 0.07 11.00 -8.10
CA ALA A 86 0.56 9.68 -8.43
C ALA A 86 -0.54 8.61 -8.51
N VAL A 87 -1.66 8.79 -7.79
CA VAL A 87 -2.68 7.73 -7.64
C VAL A 87 -4.03 8.08 -8.26
N CYS A 88 -4.35 9.37 -8.41
CA CYS A 88 -5.56 9.82 -9.10
C CYS A 88 -5.24 10.17 -10.56
N PRO A 89 -6.13 9.85 -11.52
CA PRO A 89 -7.50 9.35 -11.33
C PRO A 89 -7.66 7.82 -11.21
N PHE A 90 -6.58 7.06 -11.05
CA PHE A 90 -6.60 5.59 -11.16
C PHE A 90 -7.29 4.90 -9.96
N TYR A 91 -6.86 5.21 -8.74
CA TYR A 91 -7.39 4.60 -7.51
C TYR A 91 -7.62 5.66 -6.42
N CYS A 92 -8.46 6.65 -6.68
CA CYS A 92 -8.80 7.62 -5.64
C CYS A 92 -9.61 6.96 -4.51
N SER A 93 -9.41 7.43 -3.28
CA SER A 93 -10.24 7.03 -2.15
C SER A 93 -11.55 7.81 -2.17
N TYR A 94 -12.61 7.17 -2.66
CA TYR A 94 -13.93 7.78 -2.74
C TYR A 94 -14.76 7.56 -1.46
N SER A 95 -14.51 6.44 -0.76
CA SER A 95 -15.24 6.06 0.45
C SER A 95 -14.52 6.46 1.74
N GLY A 96 -13.27 6.93 1.64
CA GLY A 96 -12.46 7.30 2.80
C GLY A 96 -11.98 6.09 3.58
N TYR A 97 -11.81 6.29 4.89
CA TYR A 97 -11.17 5.33 5.82
C TYR A 97 -11.96 5.13 7.11
N GLN A 98 -13.20 5.63 7.18
CA GLN A 98 -14.08 5.58 8.36
C GLN A 98 -15.15 4.52 8.21
#